data_AF-A0A3D0ZW11-F1
#
_entry.id   AF-A0A3D0ZW11-F1
#
_cell.length_a   1.000
_cell.length_b   1.000
_cell.length_c   1.000
_cell.angle_alpha   90.00
_cell.angle_beta   90.00
_cell.angle_gamma   90.00
#
_symmetry.space_group_name_H-M   'P 1'
#
loop_
_entity.id
_entity.type
_entity.pdbx_description
1 polymer ?
#
loop_
_entity_poly.entity_id
_entity_poly.type
_entity_poly.pdbx_seq_one_letter_code
_entity_poly.pdbx_strand_id
1 'polypeptide(L)'
;MLKAESILRYWLGPYDINPDNWQRQTKLWYASDPLIDNEIRERFGLTLEAAENGSHDHWQRSTAGCLALIILFDQFSRNLFRGSPDAYRNDKRAVGLSDEVVTSGVLPKLTVPAQLMVFHPYHHAEDLDRQERVVSLAKQLLATSAPEWHRAIKSNLAFLESHAAIIRQFGRFPHRNAILGRPSTEQEIAHIRKDSRTFGQ
;
A
#
# COMPACT_ATOMS: atom_id res chain seq x y z
N MET A 1 -15.96 17.24 -9.98
CA MET A 1 -14.71 16.73 -9.37
C MET A 1 -15.05 15.52 -8.52
N LEU A 2 -14.28 14.44 -8.66
CA LEU A 2 -14.35 13.30 -7.75
C LEU A 2 -13.95 13.76 -6.33
N LYS A 3 -14.60 13.20 -5.31
CA LYS A 3 -14.28 13.48 -3.91
C LYS A 3 -13.50 12.32 -3.30
N ALA A 4 -12.75 12.58 -2.23
CA ALA A 4 -12.00 11.57 -1.49
C ALA A 4 -12.87 10.36 -1.12
N GLU A 5 -14.14 10.60 -0.74
CA GLU A 5 -15.08 9.55 -0.36
C GLU A 5 -15.41 8.58 -1.49
N SER A 6 -15.32 9.01 -2.76
CA SER A 6 -15.54 8.13 -3.92
C SER A 6 -14.43 7.09 -4.05
N ILE A 7 -13.18 7.48 -3.78
CA ILE A 7 -12.02 6.59 -3.77
C ILE A 7 -12.14 5.61 -2.60
N LEU A 8 -12.43 6.13 -1.40
CA LEU A 8 -12.61 5.30 -0.20
C LEU A 8 -13.73 4.28 -0.39
N ARG A 9 -14.90 4.69 -0.89
CA ARG A 9 -16.02 3.78 -1.13
C ARG A 9 -15.68 2.72 -2.17
N TYR A 10 -14.93 3.06 -3.20
CA TYR A 10 -14.52 2.09 -4.22
C TYR A 10 -13.56 1.05 -3.66
N TRP A 11 -12.51 1.52 -2.99
CA TRP A 11 -11.36 0.71 -2.60
C TRP A 11 -11.56 0.02 -1.26
N LEU A 12 -12.04 0.75 -0.26
CA LEU A 12 -12.38 0.20 1.05
C LEU A 12 -13.79 -0.40 1.06
N GLY A 13 -14.67 -0.15 0.10
CA GLY A 13 -16.01 -0.74 0.16
C GLY A 13 -16.84 -0.30 1.39
N PRO A 14 -17.88 -1.09 1.75
CA PRO A 14 -18.76 -0.78 2.87
C PRO A 14 -18.09 -1.03 4.22
N TYR A 15 -18.61 -0.40 5.28
CA TYR A 15 -18.10 -0.52 6.67
C TYR A 15 -18.41 -1.88 7.34
N ASP A 16 -18.66 -2.93 6.57
CA ASP A 16 -18.94 -4.24 7.15
C ASP A 16 -17.73 -4.72 7.97
N ILE A 17 -18.03 -5.18 9.18
CA ILE A 17 -17.05 -5.66 10.14
C ILE A 17 -16.59 -7.09 9.85
N ASN A 18 -17.27 -7.83 8.97
CA ASN A 18 -16.90 -9.20 8.64
C ASN A 18 -15.94 -9.27 7.44
N PRO A 19 -14.68 -9.69 7.61
CA PRO A 19 -13.73 -9.85 6.49
C PRO A 19 -14.17 -10.86 5.44
N ASP A 20 -15.03 -11.81 5.77
CA ASP A 20 -15.57 -12.77 4.81
C ASP A 20 -16.50 -12.11 3.79
N ASN A 21 -16.92 -10.86 3.97
CA ASN A 21 -17.72 -10.11 2.98
C ASN A 21 -16.86 -9.27 2.03
N TRP A 22 -15.54 -9.37 2.13
CA TRP A 22 -14.59 -8.53 1.41
C TRP A 22 -13.91 -9.23 0.23
N GLN A 23 -14.55 -10.25 -0.37
CA GLN A 23 -13.96 -10.93 -1.55
C GLN A 23 -13.69 -9.95 -2.69
N ARG A 24 -14.62 -9.01 -2.93
CA ARG A 24 -14.44 -7.97 -3.96
C ARG A 24 -13.22 -7.11 -3.66
N GLN A 25 -13.08 -6.62 -2.43
CA GLN A 25 -11.96 -5.75 -2.03
C GLN A 25 -10.64 -6.50 -2.03
N THR A 26 -10.63 -7.74 -1.55
CA THR A 26 -9.46 -8.64 -1.64
C THR A 26 -9.01 -8.80 -3.09
N LYS A 27 -9.96 -8.97 -4.03
CA LYS A 27 -9.67 -8.99 -5.45
C LYS A 27 -9.10 -7.66 -5.95
N LEU A 28 -9.70 -6.52 -5.57
CA LEU A 28 -9.19 -5.19 -5.94
C LEU A 28 -7.76 -4.95 -5.47
N TRP A 29 -7.44 -5.34 -4.24
CA TRP A 29 -6.16 -5.03 -3.59
C TRP A 29 -5.02 -5.93 -4.07
N TYR A 30 -5.30 -7.21 -4.34
CA TYR A 30 -4.23 -8.21 -4.50
C TYR A 30 -4.23 -8.92 -5.86
N ALA A 31 -5.28 -8.78 -6.68
CA ALA A 31 -5.27 -9.39 -8.02
C ALA A 31 -4.59 -8.47 -9.04
N SER A 32 -3.75 -9.07 -9.89
CA SER A 32 -3.33 -8.46 -11.15
C SER A 32 -4.40 -8.78 -12.21
N ASP A 33 -5.34 -7.86 -12.40
CA ASP A 33 -6.48 -8.02 -13.32
C ASP A 33 -6.60 -6.78 -14.24
N PRO A 34 -6.37 -6.92 -15.56
CA PRO A 34 -6.46 -5.80 -16.50
C PRO A 34 -7.83 -5.10 -16.53
N LEU A 35 -8.92 -5.81 -16.17
CA LEU A 35 -10.24 -5.18 -16.09
C LEU A 35 -10.32 -4.21 -14.91
N ILE A 36 -9.70 -4.57 -13.78
CA ILE A 36 -9.60 -3.69 -12.60
C ILE A 36 -8.69 -2.50 -12.93
N ASP A 37 -7.55 -2.74 -13.58
CA ASP A 37 -6.63 -1.66 -13.95
C ASP A 37 -7.26 -0.65 -14.91
N ASN A 38 -8.03 -1.13 -15.90
CA ASN A 38 -8.77 -0.27 -16.82
C ASN A 38 -9.89 0.51 -16.11
N GLU A 39 -10.64 -0.13 -15.20
CA GLU A 39 -11.64 0.56 -14.40
C GLU A 39 -11.00 1.68 -13.56
N ILE A 40 -9.86 1.42 -12.91
CA ILE A 40 -9.13 2.42 -12.13
C ILE A 40 -8.65 3.56 -13.03
N ARG A 41 -8.18 3.24 -14.25
CA ARG A 41 -7.71 4.23 -15.23
C ARG A 41 -8.83 5.19 -15.62
N GLU A 42 -9.96 4.64 -16.04
CA GLU A 42 -11.11 5.43 -16.48
C GLU A 42 -11.68 6.29 -15.35
N ARG A 43 -11.78 5.73 -14.14
CA ARG A 43 -12.44 6.41 -13.02
C ARG A 43 -11.53 7.37 -12.28
N PHE A 44 -10.26 7.04 -12.10
CA PHE A 44 -9.39 7.72 -11.14
C PHE A 44 -8.07 8.22 -11.74
N GLY A 45 -7.74 7.89 -13.00
CA GLY A 45 -6.49 8.32 -13.65
C GLY A 45 -6.28 9.83 -13.62
N LEU A 46 -7.29 10.61 -14.04
CA LEU A 46 -7.24 12.08 -13.99
C LEU A 46 -7.17 12.62 -12.55
N THR A 47 -7.70 11.89 -11.56
CA THR A 47 -7.63 12.30 -10.16
C THR A 47 -6.24 12.07 -9.59
N LEU A 48 -5.58 10.97 -9.97
CA LEU A 48 -4.18 10.74 -9.64
C LEU A 48 -3.30 11.84 -10.23
N GLU A 49 -3.44 12.14 -11.52
CA GLU A 49 -2.69 13.22 -12.18
C GLU A 49 -2.92 14.58 -11.51
N ALA A 50 -4.17 14.91 -11.18
CA ALA A 50 -4.48 16.16 -10.47
C ALA A 50 -3.85 16.19 -9.06
N ALA A 51 -3.87 15.07 -8.31
CA ALA A 51 -3.23 14.95 -7.01
C ALA A 51 -1.70 15.05 -7.12
N GLU A 52 -1.11 14.49 -8.17
CA GLU A 52 0.31 14.58 -8.46
C GLU A 52 0.73 16.03 -8.67
N ASN A 53 -0.11 16.82 -9.34
CA ASN A 53 0.06 18.26 -9.58
C ASN A 53 -0.39 19.17 -8.42
N GLY A 54 -0.68 18.60 -7.23
CA GLY A 54 -1.00 19.37 -6.02
C GLY A 54 -2.45 19.89 -5.91
N SER A 55 -3.33 19.58 -6.89
CA SER A 55 -4.72 20.05 -6.88
C SER A 55 -5.55 19.52 -5.70
N HIS A 56 -5.07 18.44 -5.07
CA HIS A 56 -5.72 17.77 -3.94
C HIS A 56 -4.94 17.88 -2.62
N ASP A 57 -3.97 18.78 -2.49
CA ASP A 57 -3.18 18.93 -1.25
C ASP A 57 -4.04 19.25 -0.02
N HIS A 58 -5.15 19.97 -0.21
CA HIS A 58 -6.11 20.26 0.86
C HIS A 58 -6.74 19.01 1.49
N TRP A 59 -6.69 17.84 0.83
CA TRP A 59 -7.19 16.57 1.39
C TRP A 59 -6.38 16.11 2.61
N GLN A 60 -5.11 16.49 2.71
CA GLN A 60 -4.24 16.15 3.85
C GLN A 60 -4.74 16.72 5.19
N ARG A 61 -5.67 17.69 5.15
CA ARG A 61 -6.28 18.29 6.36
C ARG A 61 -7.29 17.37 7.06
N SER A 62 -7.56 16.19 6.50
CA SER A 62 -8.54 15.24 7.05
C SER A 62 -8.04 13.81 6.90
N THR A 63 -8.39 12.94 7.85
CA THR A 63 -8.00 11.52 7.80
C THR A 63 -8.53 10.81 6.55
N ALA A 64 -9.78 11.11 6.15
CA ALA A 64 -10.37 10.54 4.93
C ALA A 64 -9.62 10.97 3.67
N GLY A 65 -9.21 12.25 3.60
CA GLY A 65 -8.42 12.75 2.49
C GLY A 65 -7.00 12.19 2.45
N CYS A 66 -6.32 12.04 3.60
CA CYS A 66 -5.02 11.35 3.67
C CYS A 66 -5.14 9.90 3.17
N LEU A 67 -6.16 9.15 3.60
CA LEU A 67 -6.39 7.77 3.13
C LEU A 67 -6.64 7.71 1.63
N ALA A 68 -7.43 8.65 1.08
CA ALA A 68 -7.68 8.70 -0.36
C ALA A 68 -6.39 9.00 -1.14
N LEU A 69 -5.55 9.93 -0.66
CA LEU A 69 -4.26 10.22 -1.26
C LEU A 69 -3.29 9.04 -1.16
N ILE A 70 -3.26 8.31 -0.04
CA ILE A 70 -2.48 7.06 0.10
C ILE A 70 -2.91 6.06 -0.97
N ILE A 71 -4.22 5.84 -1.16
CA ILE A 71 -4.72 4.91 -2.18
C ILE A 71 -4.35 5.36 -3.59
N LEU A 72 -4.44 6.66 -3.90
CA LEU A 72 -4.03 7.18 -5.21
C LEU A 72 -2.53 6.96 -5.47
N PHE A 73 -1.69 7.42 -4.54
CA PHE A 73 -0.24 7.44 -4.68
C PHE A 73 0.39 6.06 -4.56
N ASP A 74 -0.13 5.19 -3.71
CA ASP A 74 0.44 3.87 -3.50
C ASP A 74 -0.25 2.82 -4.37
N GLN A 75 -1.56 2.64 -4.19
CA GLN A 75 -2.29 1.53 -4.81
C GLN A 75 -2.57 1.79 -6.29
N PHE A 76 -3.23 2.89 -6.64
CA PHE A 76 -3.62 3.15 -8.03
C PHE A 76 -2.41 3.40 -8.92
N SER A 77 -1.34 4.02 -8.41
CA SER A 77 -0.09 4.15 -9.19
C SER A 77 0.43 2.78 -9.64
N ARG A 78 0.34 1.74 -8.79
CA ARG A 78 0.73 0.37 -9.15
C ARG A 78 -0.21 -0.29 -10.16
N ASN A 79 -1.52 -0.10 -10.02
CA ASN A 79 -2.49 -0.58 -11.02
C ASN A 79 -2.31 0.09 -12.40
N LEU A 80 -2.06 1.40 -12.42
CA LEU A 80 -2.01 2.19 -13.66
C LEU A 80 -0.69 2.06 -14.42
N PHE A 81 0.40 1.73 -13.72
CA PHE A 81 1.75 1.74 -14.29
C PHE A 81 2.47 0.41 -14.09
N ARG A 82 1.73 -0.71 -14.14
CA ARG A 82 2.32 -2.05 -14.03
C ARG A 82 3.50 -2.24 -14.99
N GLY A 83 4.57 -2.84 -14.50
CA GLY A 83 5.79 -3.09 -15.26
C GLY A 83 6.57 -1.83 -15.66
N SER A 84 6.21 -0.64 -15.16
CA SER A 84 6.95 0.62 -15.34
C SER A 84 7.56 1.13 -14.03
N PRO A 85 8.72 1.84 -14.08
CA PRO A 85 9.22 2.61 -12.94
C PRO A 85 8.19 3.63 -12.40
N ASP A 86 7.24 4.07 -13.22
CA ASP A 86 6.18 5.01 -12.82
C ASP A 86 5.29 4.46 -11.70
N ALA A 87 5.20 3.14 -11.52
CA ALA A 87 4.44 2.54 -10.40
C ALA A 87 4.96 2.97 -9.02
N TYR A 88 6.24 3.36 -8.93
CA TYR A 88 6.91 3.72 -7.68
C TYR A 88 7.08 5.23 -7.50
N ARG A 89 6.68 6.04 -8.50
CA ARG A 89 7.02 7.48 -8.55
C ARG A 89 6.46 8.28 -7.37
N ASN A 90 5.37 7.80 -6.79
CA ASN A 90 4.67 8.44 -5.68
C ASN A 90 4.96 7.82 -4.31
N ASP A 91 5.79 6.77 -4.22
CA ASP A 91 6.02 6.02 -2.99
C ASP A 91 6.43 6.93 -1.82
N LYS A 92 7.35 7.87 -2.06
CA LYS A 92 7.79 8.83 -1.02
C LYS A 92 6.66 9.70 -0.49
N ARG A 93 5.74 10.13 -1.36
CA ARG A 93 4.57 10.93 -0.97
C ARG A 93 3.60 10.09 -0.15
N ALA A 94 3.36 8.85 -0.57
CA ALA A 94 2.49 7.93 0.16
C ALA A 94 3.04 7.60 1.56
N VAL A 95 4.36 7.41 1.70
CA VAL A 95 5.02 7.19 3.01
C VAL A 95 4.83 8.39 3.94
N GLY A 96 5.02 9.62 3.43
CA GLY A 96 4.81 10.83 4.21
C GLY A 96 3.38 10.95 4.74
N LEU A 97 2.38 10.61 3.92
CA LEU A 97 0.99 10.57 4.36
C LEU A 97 0.72 9.49 5.41
N SER A 98 1.33 8.32 5.28
CA SER A 98 1.25 7.29 6.32
C SER A 98 1.86 7.76 7.64
N ASP A 99 2.99 8.47 7.59
CA ASP A 99 3.61 9.09 8.77
C ASP A 99 2.68 10.10 9.45
N GLU A 100 2.01 10.96 8.68
CA GLU A 100 1.03 11.92 9.20
C GLU A 100 -0.13 11.20 9.90
N VAL A 101 -0.70 10.17 9.28
CA VAL A 101 -1.80 9.39 9.87
C VAL A 101 -1.36 8.72 11.17
N VAL A 102 -0.19 8.11 11.21
CA VAL A 102 0.36 7.47 12.41
C VAL A 102 0.63 8.49 13.51
N THR A 103 1.27 9.62 13.17
CA THR A 103 1.67 10.66 14.12
C THR A 103 0.47 11.39 14.72
N SER A 104 -0.61 11.56 13.97
CA SER A 104 -1.85 12.16 14.46
C SER A 104 -2.56 11.35 15.56
N GLY A 105 -2.17 10.08 15.75
CA GLY A 105 -2.81 9.17 16.72
C GLY A 105 -4.20 8.68 16.29
N VAL A 106 -4.65 8.96 15.07
CA VAL A 106 -5.97 8.54 14.58
C VAL A 106 -6.01 7.07 14.14
N LEU A 107 -4.86 6.48 13.83
CA LEU A 107 -4.75 5.13 13.26
C LEU A 107 -5.60 4.07 13.99
N PRO A 108 -5.56 3.93 15.34
CA PRO A 108 -6.34 2.91 16.04
C PRO A 108 -7.87 3.08 15.95
N LYS A 109 -8.34 4.26 15.53
CA LYS A 109 -9.78 4.57 15.33
C LYS A 109 -10.28 4.18 13.94
N LEU A 110 -9.38 3.79 13.04
CA LEU A 110 -9.72 3.37 11.69
C LEU A 110 -10.16 1.91 11.65
N THR A 111 -10.96 1.56 10.65
CA THR A 111 -11.30 0.16 10.38
C THR A 111 -10.03 -0.63 10.04
N VAL A 112 -10.04 -1.95 10.27
CA VAL A 112 -8.89 -2.82 9.94
C VAL A 112 -8.43 -2.62 8.48
N PRO A 113 -9.31 -2.62 7.46
CA PRO A 113 -8.96 -2.30 6.08
C PRO A 113 -8.25 -0.95 5.89
N ALA A 114 -8.74 0.11 6.54
CA ALA A 114 -8.13 1.43 6.44
C ALA A 114 -6.75 1.48 7.10
N GLN A 115 -6.57 0.79 8.24
CA GLN A 115 -5.24 0.65 8.86
C GLN A 115 -4.28 -0.12 7.95
N LEU A 116 -4.74 -1.20 7.31
CA LEU A 116 -3.94 -1.93 6.33
C LEU A 116 -3.52 -1.01 5.17
N MET A 117 -4.39 -0.14 4.65
CA MET A 117 -3.99 0.82 3.61
C MET A 117 -2.88 1.78 4.05
N VAL A 118 -2.89 2.23 5.32
CA VAL A 118 -1.79 3.04 5.88
C VAL A 118 -0.48 2.25 5.97
N PHE A 119 -0.56 0.93 6.11
CA PHE A 119 0.62 0.05 6.17
C PHE A 119 1.26 -0.21 4.79
N HIS A 120 0.50 -0.04 3.70
CA HIS A 120 1.02 -0.35 2.36
C HIS A 120 2.25 0.50 1.98
N PRO A 121 2.21 1.83 2.10
CA PRO A 121 3.37 2.67 1.77
C PRO A 121 4.62 2.30 2.57
N TYR A 122 4.48 1.94 3.85
CA TYR A 122 5.62 1.57 4.68
C TYR A 122 6.30 0.28 4.21
N HIS A 123 5.55 -0.77 3.89
CA HIS A 123 6.19 -1.99 3.44
C HIS A 123 6.68 -1.90 1.99
N HIS A 124 6.16 -0.95 1.21
CA HIS A 124 6.71 -0.65 -0.10
C HIS A 124 8.00 0.19 -0.05
N ALA A 125 8.30 0.84 1.07
CA ALA A 125 9.48 1.67 1.24
C ALA A 125 10.76 0.82 1.36
N GLU A 126 11.82 1.23 0.68
CA GLU A 126 13.18 0.72 0.87
C GLU A 126 13.84 1.45 2.06
N ASP A 127 13.23 1.33 3.24
CA ASP A 127 13.62 2.01 4.48
C ASP A 127 13.40 1.08 5.67
N LEU A 128 14.47 0.72 6.38
CA LEU A 128 14.41 -0.27 7.46
C LEU A 128 13.54 0.21 8.63
N ASP A 129 13.61 1.49 9.00
CA ASP A 129 12.85 2.03 10.12
C ASP A 129 11.33 1.97 9.83
N ARG A 130 10.93 2.26 8.59
CA ARG A 130 9.52 2.10 8.15
C ARG A 130 9.08 0.65 8.14
N GLN A 131 9.95 -0.27 7.73
CA GLN A 131 9.68 -1.71 7.73
C GLN A 131 9.46 -2.25 9.16
N GLU A 132 10.34 -1.91 10.10
CA GLU A 132 10.18 -2.33 11.51
C GLU A 132 8.95 -1.66 12.14
N ARG A 133 8.70 -0.39 11.82
CA ARG A 133 7.53 0.35 12.32
C ARG A 133 6.23 -0.32 11.88
N VAL A 134 6.09 -0.69 10.60
CA VAL A 134 4.85 -1.30 10.11
C VAL A 134 4.62 -2.70 10.68
N VAL A 135 5.67 -3.49 10.88
CA VAL A 135 5.57 -4.79 11.55
C VAL A 135 5.08 -4.61 13.00
N SER A 136 5.60 -3.62 13.72
CA SER A 136 5.14 -3.29 15.07
C SER A 136 3.67 -2.87 15.11
N LEU A 137 3.25 -1.98 14.21
CA LEU A 137 1.86 -1.53 14.09
C LEU A 137 0.91 -2.67 13.74
N ALA A 138 1.31 -3.58 12.84
CA ALA A 138 0.49 -4.74 12.48
C ALA A 138 0.36 -5.76 13.64
N LYS A 139 1.40 -5.92 14.48
CA LYS A 139 1.30 -6.71 15.72
C LYS A 139 0.34 -6.09 16.72
N GLN A 140 0.35 -4.77 16.87
CA GLN A 140 -0.62 -4.05 17.70
C GLN A 140 -2.05 -4.19 17.17
N LEU A 141 -2.23 -4.08 15.85
CA LEU A 141 -3.52 -4.30 15.20
C LEU A 141 -4.04 -5.71 15.47
N LEU A 142 -3.21 -6.74 15.35
CA LEU A 142 -3.59 -8.12 15.66
C LEU A 142 -4.04 -8.29 17.12
N ALA A 143 -3.32 -7.67 18.06
CA ALA A 143 -3.61 -7.78 19.49
C ALA A 143 -4.91 -7.07 19.90
N THR A 144 -5.32 -6.03 19.15
CA THR A 144 -6.47 -5.18 19.50
C THR A 144 -7.71 -5.42 18.63
N SER A 145 -7.57 -6.15 17.52
CA SER A 145 -8.69 -6.46 16.63
C SER A 145 -9.54 -7.61 17.13
N ALA A 146 -10.81 -7.59 16.75
CA ALA A 146 -11.74 -8.68 17.00
C ALA A 146 -11.31 -9.98 16.27
N PRO A 147 -11.64 -11.17 16.81
CA PRO A 147 -11.14 -12.46 16.33
C PRO A 147 -11.39 -12.74 14.84
N GLU A 148 -12.50 -12.24 14.29
CA GLU A 148 -12.85 -12.38 12.88
C GLU A 148 -11.77 -11.82 11.95
N TRP A 149 -11.07 -10.75 12.35
CA TRP A 149 -9.99 -10.13 11.57
C TRP A 149 -8.64 -10.84 11.71
N HIS A 150 -8.46 -11.72 12.71
CA HIS A 150 -7.14 -12.29 13.02
C HIS A 150 -6.55 -13.05 11.85
N ARG A 151 -7.35 -13.78 11.07
CA ARG A 151 -6.86 -14.49 9.87
C ARG A 151 -6.27 -13.51 8.84
N ALA A 152 -7.02 -12.47 8.50
CA ALA A 152 -6.61 -11.47 7.52
C ALA A 152 -5.38 -10.69 8.00
N ILE A 153 -5.36 -10.27 9.28
CA ILE A 153 -4.23 -9.53 9.85
C ILE A 153 -2.98 -10.40 9.95
N LYS A 154 -3.10 -11.68 10.37
CA LYS A 154 -1.93 -12.60 10.41
C LYS A 154 -1.34 -12.82 9.03
N SER A 155 -2.17 -12.96 8.00
CA SER A 155 -1.69 -13.07 6.62
C SER A 155 -0.92 -11.82 6.19
N ASN A 156 -1.49 -10.62 6.43
CA ASN A 156 -0.81 -9.36 6.15
C ASN A 156 0.49 -9.21 6.95
N LEU A 157 0.50 -9.53 8.24
CA LEU A 157 1.69 -9.46 9.09
C LEU A 157 2.82 -10.35 8.54
N ALA A 158 2.53 -11.56 8.08
CA ALA A 158 3.54 -12.42 7.47
C ALA A 158 4.13 -11.79 6.18
N PHE A 159 3.32 -11.11 5.38
CA PHE A 159 3.80 -10.34 4.23
C PHE A 159 4.69 -9.17 4.65
N LEU A 160 4.28 -8.38 5.65
CA LEU A 160 5.06 -7.26 6.18
C LEU A 160 6.42 -7.73 6.73
N GLU A 161 6.44 -8.83 7.49
CA GLU A 161 7.68 -9.40 8.02
C GLU A 161 8.62 -9.89 6.91
N SER A 162 8.06 -10.42 5.80
CA SER A 162 8.87 -10.82 4.64
C SER A 162 9.47 -9.64 3.88
N HIS A 163 8.75 -8.52 3.77
CA HIS A 163 9.27 -7.27 3.19
C HIS A 163 10.42 -6.72 4.06
N ALA A 164 10.19 -6.66 5.38
CA ALA A 164 11.19 -6.21 6.33
C ALA A 164 12.46 -7.07 6.29
N ALA A 165 12.33 -8.39 6.12
CA ALA A 165 13.47 -9.30 6.00
C ALA A 165 14.35 -8.98 4.78
N ILE A 166 13.75 -8.69 3.63
CA ILE A 166 14.48 -8.32 2.42
C ILE A 166 15.19 -6.98 2.60
N ILE A 167 14.50 -5.97 3.15
CA ILE A 167 15.11 -4.67 3.42
C ILE A 167 16.23 -4.78 4.46
N ARG A 168 16.07 -5.61 5.50
CA ARG A 168 17.13 -5.85 6.49
C ARG A 168 18.36 -6.50 5.87
N GLN A 169 18.18 -7.37 4.87
CA GLN A 169 19.27 -8.08 4.20
C GLN A 169 19.97 -7.22 3.15
N PHE A 170 19.22 -6.49 2.32
CA PHE A 170 19.76 -5.84 1.12
C PHE A 170 19.67 -4.30 1.16
N GLY A 171 18.96 -3.72 2.13
CA GLY A 171 18.67 -2.28 2.20
C GLY A 171 17.68 -1.77 1.15
N ARG A 172 17.22 -2.65 0.24
CA ARG A 172 16.34 -2.35 -0.90
C ARG A 172 15.65 -3.62 -1.37
N PHE A 173 14.69 -3.51 -2.30
CA PHE A 173 14.07 -4.65 -2.97
C PHE A 173 14.86 -5.03 -4.23
N PRO A 174 15.61 -6.13 -4.25
CA PRO A 174 16.42 -6.50 -5.41
C PRO A 174 15.58 -6.73 -6.67
N HIS A 175 14.34 -7.21 -6.52
CA HIS A 175 13.38 -7.40 -7.60
C HIS A 175 13.06 -6.12 -8.37
N ARG A 176 13.25 -4.94 -7.76
CA ARG A 176 13.05 -3.64 -8.43
C ARG A 176 14.29 -3.15 -9.18
N ASN A 177 15.43 -3.85 -9.10
CA ASN A 177 16.68 -3.36 -9.68
C ASN A 177 16.58 -3.16 -11.19
N ALA A 178 16.08 -4.14 -11.93
CA ALA A 178 15.98 -4.05 -13.39
C ALA A 178 15.06 -2.91 -13.84
N ILE A 179 13.86 -2.81 -13.26
CA ILE A 179 12.86 -1.80 -13.61
C ILE A 179 13.27 -0.38 -13.20
N LEU A 180 14.11 -0.24 -12.17
CA LEU A 180 14.68 1.04 -11.72
C LEU A 180 16.08 1.32 -12.29
N GLY A 181 16.59 0.49 -13.21
CA GLY A 181 17.90 0.68 -13.84
C GLY A 181 19.10 0.57 -12.88
N ARG A 182 18.96 -0.20 -11.78
CA ARG A 182 20.02 -0.41 -10.78
C ARG A 182 20.80 -1.70 -11.09
N PRO A 183 22.13 -1.72 -10.92
CA PRO A 183 22.89 -2.96 -10.97
C PRO A 183 22.56 -3.84 -9.75
N SER A 184 22.41 -5.15 -9.99
CA SER A 184 22.26 -6.15 -8.93
C SER A 184 23.61 -6.75 -8.53
N THR A 185 23.80 -7.00 -7.24
CA THR A 185 24.94 -7.78 -6.74
C THR A 185 24.74 -9.28 -6.99
N GLU A 186 25.80 -10.08 -6.85
CA GLU A 186 25.72 -11.54 -6.97
C GLU A 186 24.75 -12.15 -5.94
N GLN A 187 24.74 -11.62 -4.71
CA GLN A 187 23.85 -12.08 -3.64
C GLN A 187 22.38 -11.76 -3.98
N GLU A 188 22.13 -10.57 -4.50
CA GLU A 188 20.80 -10.15 -4.97
C GLU A 188 20.31 -11.02 -6.14
N ILE A 189 21.16 -11.33 -7.11
CA ILE A 189 20.84 -12.22 -8.23
C ILE A 189 20.52 -13.64 -7.72
N ALA A 190 21.33 -14.17 -6.80
CA ALA A 190 21.11 -15.47 -6.21
C ALA A 190 19.79 -15.53 -5.41
N HIS A 191 19.41 -14.44 -4.74
CA HIS A 191 18.15 -14.30 -4.04
C HIS A 191 16.96 -14.30 -5.01
N ILE A 192 16.98 -13.45 -6.04
CA ILE A 192 15.90 -13.35 -7.03
C ILE A 192 15.67 -14.69 -7.74
N ARG A 193 16.73 -15.47 -8.02
CA ARG A 193 16.61 -16.80 -8.64
C ARG A 193 15.88 -17.82 -7.77
N LYS A 194 15.93 -17.68 -6.44
CA LYS A 194 15.27 -18.58 -5.48
C LYS A 194 13.87 -18.10 -5.10
N ASP A 195 13.60 -16.81 -5.26
CA ASP A 195 12.36 -16.16 -4.82
C ASP A 195 11.68 -15.44 -5.98
N SER A 196 10.64 -16.06 -6.52
CA SER A 196 9.83 -15.54 -7.62
C SER A 196 8.78 -14.52 -7.19
N ARG A 197 8.67 -14.18 -5.89
CA ARG A 197 7.71 -13.19 -5.41
C ARG A 197 8.03 -11.80 -5.95
N THR A 198 7.00 -11.01 -6.20
CA THR A 198 7.11 -9.58 -6.52
C THR A 198 6.85 -8.74 -5.28
N PHE A 199 7.54 -7.61 -5.18
CA PHE A 199 7.47 -6.70 -4.03
C PHE A 199 7.01 -5.32 -4.48
N GLY A 200 5.73 -5.04 -4.27
CA GLY A 200 5.09 -3.77 -4.61
C GLY A 200 4.53 -3.66 -6.02
N GLN A 201 4.31 -4.76 -6.74
CA GLN A 201 3.49 -4.87 -7.97
C GLN A 201 2.92 -6.28 -8.12
#